data_AF-A0A8T4NI83-F1
#
_entry.id   AF-A0A8T4NI83-F1
#
_cell.length_a   1.000
_cell.length_b   1.000
_cell.length_c   1.000
_cell.angle_alpha   90.00
_cell.angle_beta   90.00
_cell.angle_gamma   90.00
#
_symmetry.space_group_name_H-M   'P 1'
#
loop_
_entity.id
_entity.type
_entity.pdbx_description
1 polymer ?
#
loop_
_entity_poly.entity_id
_entity_poly.type
_entity_poly.pdbx_seq_one_letter_code
_entity_poly.pdbx_strand_id
1 'polypeptide(L)'
;MSTNQPPEYLAAEKRYSVAKNNREKIEALEEMIRTMPKHKSAEKMRANIRSRYKKLKENIEKERQQKKGRGFQLSVKKEADAQICLVGTTQSGKSMLLNKLTNVHAAISEFPYTTKMPEIGALDYHGVKLQVIEIPAIRENFSEIENGTAFLSIMRQADLLILLFRNDKEKALIENELKKTGIKTPEIIYSNQKSLADEIWKNLNLVKVYTKHPGRKPDAEPLVLKNNSTIKDMAEHVHKDFVKRFKFARVYGKSVKFNGIKVGINHILEDDDVVELHMS
;
A
#
# COMPACT_ATOMS: atom_id res chain seq x y z
N MET A 1 27.16 48.05 -26.67
CA MET A 1 26.70 47.80 -28.05
C MET A 1 25.60 46.75 -27.99
N SER A 2 24.43 47.02 -28.58
CA SER A 2 23.30 46.09 -28.63
C SER A 2 23.67 44.86 -29.46
N THR A 3 23.85 43.73 -28.79
CA THR A 3 24.08 42.45 -29.46
C THR A 3 22.78 42.08 -30.18
N ASN A 4 22.74 42.15 -31.50
CA ASN A 4 21.58 41.70 -32.28
C ASN A 4 21.44 40.18 -32.07
N GLN A 5 20.41 39.78 -31.34
CA GLN A 5 20.17 38.38 -30.98
C GLN A 5 19.35 37.69 -32.08
N PRO A 6 19.61 36.41 -32.39
CA PRO A 6 18.82 35.66 -33.36
C PRO A 6 17.33 35.65 -33.00
N PRO A 7 16.42 35.69 -33.99
CA PRO A 7 14.97 35.62 -33.75
C PRO A 7 14.55 34.40 -32.91
N GLU A 8 15.23 33.28 -33.12
CA GLU A 8 15.02 32.02 -32.41
C GLU A 8 15.40 32.13 -30.91
N TYR A 9 16.44 32.90 -30.60
CA TYR A 9 16.83 33.19 -29.22
C TYR A 9 15.76 34.05 -28.53
N LEU A 10 15.28 35.11 -29.20
CA LEU A 10 14.25 35.99 -28.67
C LEU A 10 12.93 35.24 -28.43
N ALA A 11 12.58 34.31 -29.32
CA ALA A 11 11.41 33.45 -29.16
C ALA A 11 11.55 32.50 -27.96
N ALA A 12 12.74 31.92 -27.75
CA ALA A 12 13.03 31.09 -26.59
C ALA A 12 13.05 31.90 -25.29
N GLU A 13 13.57 33.12 -25.30
CA GLU A 13 13.55 34.05 -24.16
C GLU A 13 12.12 34.45 -23.76
N LYS A 14 11.27 34.76 -24.75
CA LYS A 14 9.85 35.03 -24.50
C LYS A 14 9.15 33.82 -23.87
N ARG A 15 9.43 32.61 -24.36
CA ARG A 15 8.91 31.37 -23.76
C ARG A 15 9.39 31.18 -22.33
N TYR A 16 10.66 31.47 -22.05
CA TYR A 16 11.20 31.41 -20.69
C TYR A 16 10.49 32.42 -19.75
N SER A 17 10.18 33.62 -20.24
CA SER A 17 9.47 34.67 -19.49
C SER A 17 8.04 34.28 -19.11
N VAL A 18 7.32 33.57 -19.99
CA VAL A 18 5.90 33.21 -19.77
C VAL A 18 5.71 31.78 -19.25
N ALA A 19 6.81 31.03 -19.05
CA ALA A 19 6.76 29.65 -18.61
C ALA A 19 6.13 29.51 -17.21
N LYS A 20 5.15 28.61 -17.11
CA LYS A 20 4.33 28.39 -15.90
C LYS A 20 4.93 27.35 -14.96
N ASN A 21 5.86 26.53 -15.44
CA ASN A 21 6.47 25.47 -14.64
C ASN A 21 7.98 25.31 -14.95
N ASN A 22 8.66 24.55 -14.09
CA ASN A 22 10.11 24.36 -14.19
C ASN A 22 10.53 23.56 -15.43
N ARG A 23 9.64 22.73 -15.99
CA ARG A 23 9.91 21.95 -17.21
C ARG A 23 9.94 22.86 -18.44
N GLU A 24 8.91 23.70 -18.60
CA GLU A 24 8.86 24.73 -19.66
C GLU A 24 10.06 25.70 -19.58
N LYS A 25 10.47 26.07 -18.35
CA LYS A 25 11.67 26.89 -18.14
C LYS A 25 12.96 26.19 -18.58
N ILE A 26 13.08 24.88 -18.36
CA ILE A 26 14.23 24.08 -18.81
C ILE A 26 14.26 24.00 -20.34
N GLU A 27 13.14 23.66 -20.96
CA GLU A 27 13.04 23.52 -22.42
C GLU A 27 13.39 24.85 -23.11
N ALA A 28 12.89 25.97 -22.57
CA ALA A 28 13.25 27.30 -23.06
C ALA A 28 14.73 27.65 -22.86
N LEU A 29 15.33 27.31 -21.70
CA LEU A 29 16.75 27.54 -21.44
C LEU A 29 17.67 26.69 -22.33
N GLU A 30 17.31 25.43 -22.61
CA GLU A 30 18.06 24.56 -23.52
C GLU A 30 18.07 25.13 -24.94
N GLU A 31 16.93 25.65 -25.39
CA GLU A 31 16.82 26.28 -26.69
C GLU A 31 17.58 27.62 -26.74
N MET A 32 17.52 28.44 -25.69
CA MET A 32 18.35 29.65 -25.57
C MET A 32 19.85 29.31 -25.63
N ILE A 33 20.29 28.22 -24.99
CA ILE A 33 21.69 27.77 -25.05
C ILE A 33 22.08 27.34 -26.47
N ARG A 34 21.17 26.68 -27.19
CA ARG A 34 21.37 26.17 -28.56
C ARG A 34 21.49 27.30 -29.59
N THR A 35 20.63 28.31 -29.51
CA THR A 35 20.50 29.35 -30.56
C THR A 35 21.30 30.62 -30.28
N MET A 36 21.92 30.73 -29.11
CA MET A 36 22.66 31.94 -28.71
C MET A 36 23.95 32.18 -29.51
N PRO A 37 24.27 33.44 -29.88
CA PRO A 37 25.45 33.79 -30.68
C PRO A 37 26.80 33.50 -29.98
N LYS A 38 27.81 33.08 -30.75
CA LYS A 38 29.12 32.55 -30.28
C LYS A 38 30.25 33.58 -30.10
N HIS A 39 29.97 34.86 -30.22
CA HIS A 39 30.99 35.91 -30.21
C HIS A 39 31.35 36.40 -28.79
N LYS A 40 32.54 37.02 -28.65
CA LYS A 40 33.11 37.51 -27.38
C LYS A 40 32.18 38.46 -26.60
N SER A 41 31.39 39.27 -27.31
CA SER A 41 30.40 40.18 -26.71
C SER A 41 29.23 39.48 -26.01
N ALA A 42 28.93 38.23 -26.37
CA ALA A 42 27.85 37.45 -25.79
C ALA A 42 28.30 36.57 -24.62
N GLU A 43 29.61 36.46 -24.35
CA GLU A 43 30.22 35.48 -23.44
C GLU A 43 29.60 35.50 -22.02
N LYS A 44 29.43 36.71 -21.46
CA LYS A 44 28.81 36.92 -20.14
C LYS A 44 27.36 36.46 -20.08
N MET A 45 26.60 36.66 -21.16
CA MET A 45 25.21 36.21 -21.29
C MET A 45 25.14 34.67 -21.36
N ARG A 46 26.08 34.02 -22.07
CA ARG A 46 26.15 32.55 -22.16
C ARG A 46 26.41 31.93 -20.81
N ALA A 47 27.37 32.49 -20.08
CA ALA A 47 27.71 32.05 -18.74
C ALA A 47 26.50 32.17 -17.81
N ASN A 48 25.74 33.26 -17.91
CA ASN A 48 24.53 33.47 -17.13
C ASN A 48 23.46 32.41 -17.42
N ILE A 49 23.13 32.17 -18.70
CA ILE A 49 22.08 31.22 -19.11
C ILE A 49 22.48 29.78 -18.73
N ARG A 50 23.73 29.38 -18.96
CA ARG A 50 24.23 28.06 -18.55
C ARG A 50 24.20 27.88 -17.04
N SER A 51 24.54 28.92 -16.27
CA SER A 51 24.44 28.89 -14.81
C SER A 51 23.00 28.75 -14.34
N ARG A 52 22.06 29.49 -14.95
CA ARG A 52 20.62 29.37 -14.67
C ARG A 52 20.09 27.97 -14.99
N TYR A 53 20.46 27.41 -16.15
CA TYR A 53 20.12 26.03 -16.53
C TYR A 53 20.63 25.01 -15.52
N LYS A 54 21.93 25.08 -15.17
CA LYS A 54 22.56 24.17 -14.21
C LYS A 54 21.87 24.25 -12.84
N LYS A 55 21.66 25.46 -12.31
CA LYS A 55 20.96 25.67 -11.03
C LYS A 55 19.53 25.15 -11.04
N LEU A 56 18.78 25.39 -12.12
CA LEU A 56 17.39 24.93 -12.22
C LEU A 56 17.32 23.40 -12.31
N LYS A 57 18.24 22.78 -13.06
CA LYS A 57 18.37 21.32 -13.16
C LYS A 57 18.74 20.69 -11.81
N GLU A 58 19.75 21.23 -11.13
CA GLU A 58 20.14 20.81 -9.78
C GLU A 58 19.01 21.01 -8.76
N ASN A 59 18.22 22.09 -8.84
CA ASN A 59 17.08 22.31 -7.97
C ASN A 59 15.96 21.31 -8.21
N ILE A 60 15.64 20.97 -9.47
CA ILE A 60 14.66 19.91 -9.79
C ILE A 60 15.15 18.55 -9.28
N GLU A 61 16.44 18.28 -9.41
CA GLU A 61 17.04 17.04 -8.94
C GLU A 61 17.06 16.97 -7.40
N LYS A 62 17.38 18.09 -6.73
CA LYS A 62 17.28 18.25 -5.27
C LYS A 62 15.84 18.18 -4.78
N GLU A 63 14.86 18.77 -5.49
CA GLU A 63 13.45 18.63 -5.17
C GLU A 63 12.99 17.17 -5.36
N ARG A 64 13.46 16.47 -6.39
CA ARG A 64 13.22 15.03 -6.57
C ARG A 64 13.85 14.20 -5.45
N GLN A 65 15.07 14.52 -5.02
CA GLN A 65 15.77 13.84 -3.93
C GLN A 65 15.18 14.18 -2.55
N GLN A 66 14.75 15.43 -2.33
CA GLN A 66 14.04 15.86 -1.12
C GLN A 66 12.62 15.29 -1.07
N LYS A 67 11.93 15.10 -2.21
CA LYS A 67 10.68 14.33 -2.31
C LYS A 67 10.88 12.83 -2.08
N LYS A 68 12.07 12.29 -2.38
CA LYS A 68 12.47 10.92 -1.98
C LYS A 68 12.80 10.82 -0.49
N GLY A 69 13.31 11.88 0.14
CA GLY A 69 13.72 11.92 1.55
C GLY A 69 12.65 12.38 2.55
N ARG A 70 11.72 13.25 2.14
CA ARG A 70 10.44 13.51 2.81
C ARG A 70 9.40 12.64 2.13
N GLY A 71 9.34 11.37 2.53
CA GLY A 71 8.32 10.46 2.05
C GLY A 71 6.95 11.09 2.26
N PHE A 72 6.27 11.41 1.15
CA PHE A 72 4.82 11.36 1.16
C PHE A 72 4.46 9.92 1.55
N GLN A 73 4.19 9.70 2.84
CA GLN A 73 3.67 8.44 3.34
C GLN A 73 2.20 8.39 2.96
N LEU A 74 1.93 8.04 1.69
CA LEU A 74 0.67 7.38 1.39
C LEU A 74 0.75 6.01 2.07
N SER A 75 0.44 5.99 3.36
CA SER A 75 0.30 4.78 4.15
C SER A 75 -1.18 4.64 4.45
N VAL A 76 -1.80 3.58 3.96
CA VAL A 76 -3.06 3.16 4.52
C VAL A 76 -2.73 2.54 5.87
N LYS A 77 -3.27 3.11 6.95
CA LYS A 77 -3.10 2.53 8.28
C LYS A 77 -3.87 1.21 8.30
N LYS A 78 -3.24 0.17 8.86
CA LYS A 78 -3.92 -1.09 9.13
C LYS A 78 -4.92 -0.84 10.27
N GLU A 79 -6.19 -0.67 9.89
CA GLU A 79 -7.31 -0.35 10.79
C GLU A 79 -8.18 -1.59 11.09
N ALA A 80 -7.85 -2.73 10.49
CA ALA A 80 -8.57 -3.99 10.62
C ALA A 80 -7.60 -5.15 10.89
N ASP A 81 -8.13 -6.34 11.12
CA ASP A 81 -7.36 -7.54 11.53
C ASP A 81 -6.36 -7.97 10.44
N ALA A 82 -6.74 -7.78 9.17
CA ALA A 82 -5.86 -7.95 8.02
C ALA A 82 -6.13 -6.92 6.92
N GLN A 83 -5.12 -6.68 6.08
CA GLN A 83 -5.18 -5.80 4.92
C GLN A 83 -4.96 -6.61 3.64
N ILE A 84 -5.89 -6.49 2.70
CA ILE A 84 -5.92 -7.21 1.42
C ILE A 84 -5.87 -6.18 0.30
N CYS A 85 -5.03 -6.40 -0.71
CA CYS A 85 -4.98 -5.53 -1.88
C CYS A 85 -5.54 -6.23 -3.13
N LEU A 86 -6.48 -5.59 -3.82
CA LEU A 86 -6.92 -5.99 -5.16
C LEU A 86 -5.99 -5.38 -6.20
N VAL A 87 -5.34 -6.22 -6.98
CA VAL A 87 -4.30 -5.85 -7.95
C VAL A 87 -4.71 -6.33 -9.32
N GLY A 88 -4.67 -5.44 -10.32
CA GLY A 88 -5.11 -5.81 -11.67
C GLY A 88 -5.10 -4.64 -12.64
N THR A 89 -5.24 -4.96 -13.92
CA THR A 89 -5.32 -4.01 -15.03
C THR A 89 -6.64 -3.24 -15.06
N THR A 90 -6.74 -2.25 -15.94
CA THR A 90 -8.00 -1.52 -16.18
C THR A 90 -9.10 -2.50 -16.63
N GLN A 91 -10.33 -2.32 -16.13
CA GLN A 91 -11.48 -3.18 -16.44
C GLN A 91 -11.34 -4.67 -16.03
N SER A 92 -10.38 -5.03 -15.18
CA SER A 92 -10.27 -6.40 -14.65
C SER A 92 -11.35 -6.78 -13.62
N GLY A 93 -12.22 -5.83 -13.24
CA GLY A 93 -13.31 -6.04 -12.29
C GLY A 93 -12.97 -5.75 -10.83
N LYS A 94 -11.84 -5.10 -10.53
CA LYS A 94 -11.43 -4.74 -9.16
C LYS A 94 -12.51 -4.02 -8.35
N SER A 95 -13.04 -2.91 -8.88
CA SER A 95 -14.07 -2.13 -8.20
C SER A 95 -15.38 -2.91 -8.03
N MET A 96 -15.73 -3.75 -9.00
CA MET A 96 -16.88 -4.66 -8.86
C MET A 96 -16.64 -5.67 -7.73
N LEU A 97 -15.44 -6.24 -7.66
CA LEU A 97 -15.10 -7.21 -6.61
C LEU A 97 -15.06 -6.57 -5.23
N LEU A 98 -14.49 -5.37 -5.10
CA LEU A 98 -14.49 -4.60 -3.85
C LEU A 98 -15.91 -4.39 -3.35
N ASN A 99 -16.81 -3.88 -4.20
CA ASN A 99 -18.21 -3.65 -3.86
C ASN A 99 -18.96 -4.95 -3.54
N LYS A 100 -18.62 -6.08 -4.17
CA LYS A 100 -19.25 -7.38 -3.90
C LYS A 100 -18.77 -7.98 -2.58
N LEU A 101 -17.51 -7.78 -2.21
CA LEU A 101 -16.91 -8.33 -0.99
C LEU A 101 -17.24 -7.50 0.26
N THR A 102 -17.56 -6.22 0.10
CA THR A 102 -17.64 -5.29 1.24
C THR A 102 -19.07 -4.76 1.40
N ASN A 103 -19.51 -4.62 2.66
CA ASN A 103 -20.92 -4.30 2.97
C ASN A 103 -21.27 -2.80 2.97
N VAL A 104 -20.34 -1.88 2.69
CA VAL A 104 -20.60 -0.43 2.59
C VAL A 104 -19.64 0.24 1.61
N HIS A 105 -20.19 1.22 0.87
CA HIS A 105 -19.57 2.23 0.01
C HIS A 105 -18.15 2.64 0.43
N ALA A 106 -17.21 2.53 -0.51
CA ALA A 106 -15.81 2.92 -0.36
C ALA A 106 -15.66 4.23 0.43
N ALA A 107 -15.04 4.16 1.61
CA ALA A 107 -14.64 5.36 2.32
C ALA A 107 -13.52 5.99 1.49
N ILE A 108 -13.83 7.12 0.84
CA ILE A 108 -12.82 7.90 0.10
C ILE A 108 -11.83 8.40 1.14
N SER A 109 -10.61 7.89 1.09
CA SER A 109 -9.53 8.45 1.89
C SER A 109 -9.13 9.80 1.29
N GLU A 110 -9.24 10.86 2.09
CA GLU A 110 -8.82 12.20 1.69
C GLU A 110 -7.29 12.25 1.59
N PHE A 111 -6.76 12.18 0.36
CA PHE A 111 -5.37 12.50 0.11
C PHE A 111 -5.26 13.79 -0.72
N PRO A 112 -4.55 14.82 -0.23
CA PRO A 112 -4.33 16.03 -1.01
C PRO A 112 -3.55 15.73 -2.30
N TYR A 113 -3.95 16.33 -3.42
CA TYR A 113 -3.19 16.41 -4.68
C TYR A 113 -3.03 15.12 -5.52
N THR A 114 -3.95 14.15 -5.44
CA THR A 114 -3.92 13.01 -6.38
C THR A 114 -5.24 12.81 -7.12
N THR A 115 -5.18 12.33 -8.36
CA THR A 115 -6.36 12.16 -9.25
C THR A 115 -6.93 10.74 -9.27
N LYS A 116 -6.26 9.76 -8.64
CA LYS A 116 -6.73 8.36 -8.51
C LYS A 116 -6.32 7.79 -7.15
N MET A 117 -7.23 7.85 -6.18
CA MET A 117 -7.04 7.28 -4.85
C MET A 117 -7.26 5.76 -4.87
N PRO A 118 -6.59 5.01 -3.98
CA PRO A 118 -7.01 3.65 -3.69
C PRO A 118 -8.36 3.69 -2.96
N GLU A 119 -9.29 2.84 -3.35
CA GLU A 119 -10.59 2.71 -2.68
C GLU A 119 -10.48 1.67 -1.57
N ILE A 120 -11.08 1.94 -0.40
CA ILE A 120 -11.00 1.09 0.77
C ILE A 120 -12.40 0.65 1.17
N GLY A 121 -12.59 -0.66 1.34
CA GLY A 121 -13.79 -1.26 1.89
C GLY A 121 -13.47 -2.22 3.03
N ALA A 122 -14.51 -2.66 3.75
CA ALA A 122 -14.41 -3.61 4.84
C ALA A 122 -15.23 -4.88 4.54
N LEU A 123 -14.57 -6.03 4.59
CA LEU A 123 -15.17 -7.36 4.52
C LEU A 123 -15.33 -7.87 5.96
N ASP A 124 -16.53 -8.24 6.34
CA ASP A 124 -16.79 -8.98 7.58
C ASP A 124 -16.73 -10.47 7.28
N TYR A 125 -15.79 -11.16 7.94
CA TYR A 125 -15.66 -12.61 7.89
C TYR A 125 -15.91 -13.19 9.28
N HIS A 126 -17.17 -13.53 9.55
CA HIS A 126 -17.58 -14.13 10.83
C HIS A 126 -17.15 -13.30 12.06
N GLY A 127 -17.33 -11.97 12.01
CA GLY A 127 -16.96 -11.05 13.08
C GLY A 127 -15.51 -10.55 13.01
N VAL A 128 -14.70 -11.09 12.10
CA VAL A 128 -13.36 -10.57 11.78
C VAL A 128 -13.47 -9.48 10.71
N LYS A 129 -12.86 -8.32 10.94
CA LYS A 129 -12.87 -7.22 9.98
C LYS A 129 -11.62 -7.28 9.11
N LEU A 130 -11.80 -7.41 7.81
CA LEU A 130 -10.73 -7.42 6.82
C LEU A 130 -10.80 -6.15 5.97
N GLN A 131 -9.73 -5.37 5.95
CA GLN A 131 -9.62 -4.18 5.12
C GLN A 131 -9.26 -4.60 3.69
N VAL A 132 -10.09 -4.23 2.72
CA VAL A 132 -9.87 -4.52 1.30
C VAL A 132 -9.56 -3.21 0.58
N ILE A 133 -8.41 -3.15 -0.09
CA ILE A 133 -7.90 -1.95 -0.75
C ILE A 133 -7.82 -2.22 -2.25
N GLU A 134 -8.51 -1.43 -3.07
CA GLU A 134 -8.30 -1.43 -4.51
C GLU A 134 -7.06 -0.62 -4.87
N ILE A 135 -6.06 -1.28 -5.49
CA ILE A 135 -4.90 -0.60 -6.05
C ILE A 135 -5.24 -0.07 -7.45
N PRO A 136 -4.84 1.17 -7.80
CA PRO A 136 -4.99 1.67 -9.16
C PRO A 136 -4.41 0.74 -10.22
N ALA A 137 -4.98 0.79 -11.42
CA ALA A 137 -4.69 -0.16 -12.48
C ALA A 137 -3.18 -0.31 -12.76
N ILE A 138 -2.70 -1.56 -12.69
CA ILE A 138 -1.32 -1.90 -13.03
C ILE A 138 -1.13 -1.71 -14.55
N ARG A 139 -0.02 -1.06 -14.91
CA ARG A 139 0.41 -0.78 -16.29
C ARG A 139 1.93 -0.85 -16.39
N GLU A 140 2.48 -0.85 -17.59
CA GLU A 140 3.92 -0.83 -17.79
C GLU A 140 4.57 0.37 -17.06
N ASN A 141 5.68 0.09 -16.38
CA ASN A 141 6.41 1.05 -15.55
C ASN A 141 5.54 1.62 -14.42
N PHE A 142 4.78 0.75 -13.75
CA PHE A 142 3.85 1.13 -12.68
C PHE A 142 4.56 1.90 -11.54
N SER A 143 5.80 1.55 -11.23
CA SER A 143 6.59 2.24 -10.20
C SER A 143 6.94 3.70 -10.54
N GLU A 144 6.95 4.05 -11.83
CA GLU A 144 7.33 5.38 -12.33
C GLU A 144 6.14 6.32 -12.47
N ILE A 145 4.92 5.80 -12.35
CA ILE A 145 3.70 6.59 -12.43
C ILE A 145 3.57 7.49 -11.20
N GLU A 146 2.73 8.51 -11.30
CA GLU A 146 2.37 9.33 -10.15
C GLU A 146 1.83 8.46 -9.00
N ASN A 147 2.45 8.56 -7.83
CA ASN A 147 2.18 7.74 -6.64
C ASN A 147 2.42 6.23 -6.77
N GLY A 148 3.06 5.76 -7.86
CA GLY A 148 3.37 4.34 -8.08
C GLY A 148 4.14 3.70 -6.93
N THR A 149 5.18 4.38 -6.44
CA THR A 149 5.97 3.91 -5.28
C THR A 149 5.15 3.81 -3.98
N ALA A 150 4.14 4.67 -3.83
CA ALA A 150 3.24 4.69 -2.69
C ALA A 150 2.27 3.49 -2.75
N PHE A 151 1.68 3.21 -3.91
CA PHE A 151 0.85 2.01 -4.11
C PHE A 151 1.64 0.72 -3.87
N LEU A 152 2.87 0.66 -4.36
CA LEU A 152 3.76 -0.48 -4.09
C LEU A 152 4.09 -0.64 -2.60
N SER A 153 4.16 0.46 -1.85
CA SER A 153 4.33 0.41 -0.39
C SER A 153 3.11 -0.18 0.31
N ILE A 154 1.90 0.20 -0.12
CA ILE A 154 0.64 -0.37 0.41
C ILE A 154 0.59 -1.87 0.14
N MET A 155 0.91 -2.30 -1.09
CA MET A 155 0.94 -3.71 -1.47
C MET A 155 1.97 -4.52 -0.67
N ARG A 156 3.12 -3.93 -0.35
CA ARG A 156 4.15 -4.56 0.49
C ARG A 156 3.71 -4.73 1.94
N GLN A 157 2.86 -3.84 2.44
CA GLN A 157 2.35 -3.87 3.82
C GLN A 157 1.10 -4.73 3.97
N ALA A 158 0.43 -5.05 2.87
CA ALA A 158 -0.72 -5.95 2.87
C ALA A 158 -0.35 -7.36 3.36
N ASP A 159 -1.33 -8.06 3.93
CA ASP A 159 -1.22 -9.45 4.34
C ASP A 159 -1.50 -10.41 3.15
N LEU A 160 -2.25 -9.95 2.14
CA LEU A 160 -2.58 -10.73 0.93
C LEU A 160 -2.80 -9.83 -0.29
N LEU A 161 -2.33 -10.28 -1.46
CA LEU A 161 -2.68 -9.71 -2.77
C LEU A 161 -3.67 -10.63 -3.50
N ILE A 162 -4.71 -10.05 -4.09
CA ILE A 162 -5.63 -10.74 -4.98
C ILE A 162 -5.39 -10.22 -6.39
N LEU A 163 -4.95 -11.09 -7.28
CA LEU A 163 -4.66 -10.77 -8.68
C LEU A 163 -5.89 -10.95 -9.56
N LEU A 164 -6.25 -9.91 -10.29
CA LEU A 164 -7.36 -9.89 -11.26
C LEU A 164 -6.83 -9.52 -12.65
N PHE A 165 -7.10 -10.38 -13.62
CA PHE A 165 -6.73 -10.21 -15.02
C PHE A 165 -7.74 -10.90 -15.93
N ARG A 166 -7.84 -10.45 -17.18
CA ARG A 166 -8.79 -11.01 -18.16
C ARG A 166 -8.18 -12.06 -19.08
N ASN A 167 -6.86 -12.05 -19.24
CA ASN A 167 -6.12 -12.90 -20.17
C ASN A 167 -4.67 -13.05 -19.70
N ASP A 168 -3.94 -13.98 -20.31
CA ASP A 168 -2.56 -14.28 -19.95
C ASP A 168 -1.59 -13.11 -20.19
N LYS A 169 -1.88 -12.20 -21.13
CA LYS A 169 -1.05 -11.01 -21.36
C LYS A 169 -1.12 -10.06 -20.18
N GLU A 170 -2.32 -9.81 -19.67
CA GLU A 170 -2.52 -8.99 -18.47
C GLU A 170 -1.92 -9.63 -17.22
N LYS A 171 -2.06 -10.96 -17.08
CA LYS A 171 -1.39 -11.71 -16.02
C LYS A 171 0.13 -11.50 -16.06
N ALA A 172 0.74 -11.71 -17.21
CA ALA A 172 2.18 -11.54 -17.40
C ALA A 172 2.64 -10.11 -17.11
N LEU A 173 1.86 -9.09 -17.52
CA LEU A 173 2.12 -7.69 -17.18
C LEU A 173 2.17 -7.48 -15.67
N ILE A 174 1.14 -7.92 -14.94
CA ILE A 174 1.06 -7.76 -13.48
C ILE A 174 2.25 -8.45 -12.82
N GLU A 175 2.50 -9.73 -13.14
CA GLU A 175 3.61 -10.49 -12.56
C GLU A 175 4.96 -9.82 -12.84
N ASN A 176 5.19 -9.29 -14.03
CA ASN A 176 6.44 -8.60 -14.37
C ASN A 176 6.61 -7.32 -13.56
N GLU A 177 5.56 -6.51 -13.40
CA GLU A 177 5.61 -5.30 -12.58
C GLU A 177 5.82 -5.63 -11.11
N LEU A 178 5.19 -6.67 -10.56
CA LEU A 178 5.41 -7.10 -9.18
C LEU A 178 6.84 -7.63 -8.96
N LYS A 179 7.34 -8.49 -9.86
CA LYS A 179 8.70 -9.05 -9.78
C LYS A 179 9.78 -7.97 -9.76
N LYS A 180 9.62 -6.88 -10.53
CA LYS A 180 10.56 -5.74 -10.54
C LYS A 180 10.70 -5.05 -9.17
N THR A 181 9.70 -5.20 -8.29
CA THR A 181 9.61 -4.44 -7.04
C THR A 181 10.04 -5.22 -5.80
N GLY A 182 10.25 -6.53 -5.93
CA GLY A 182 10.65 -7.42 -4.83
C GLY A 182 9.60 -7.57 -3.73
N ILE A 183 8.33 -7.33 -4.03
CA ILE A 183 7.22 -7.62 -3.11
C ILE A 183 7.19 -9.14 -2.85
N LYS A 184 7.05 -9.53 -1.57
CA LYS A 184 7.00 -10.92 -1.12
C LYS A 184 5.65 -11.28 -0.47
N THR A 185 4.68 -10.37 -0.55
CA THR A 185 3.34 -10.56 -0.01
C THR A 185 2.70 -11.79 -0.66
N PRO A 186 2.02 -12.68 0.09
CA PRO A 186 1.28 -13.80 -0.49
C PRO A 186 0.29 -13.32 -1.56
N GLU A 187 0.11 -14.14 -2.60
CA GLU A 187 -0.74 -13.80 -3.75
C GLU A 187 -1.72 -14.93 -4.04
N ILE A 188 -2.99 -14.60 -4.29
CA ILE A 188 -3.98 -15.51 -4.85
C ILE A 188 -4.52 -14.95 -6.16
N ILE A 189 -4.93 -15.83 -7.06
CA ILE A 189 -5.58 -15.45 -8.32
C ILE A 189 -7.08 -15.44 -8.08
N TYR A 190 -7.74 -14.32 -8.40
CA TYR A 190 -9.18 -14.27 -8.39
C TYR A 190 -9.76 -15.23 -9.42
N SER A 191 -10.54 -16.19 -8.94
CA SER A 191 -11.45 -16.99 -9.75
C SER A 191 -12.87 -16.67 -9.31
N ASN A 192 -13.83 -16.66 -10.24
CA ASN A 192 -15.23 -16.31 -9.95
C ASN A 192 -15.96 -17.45 -9.20
N GLN A 193 -15.47 -17.78 -8.00
CA GLN A 193 -15.97 -18.85 -7.16
C GLN A 193 -16.80 -18.31 -5.99
N LYS A 194 -17.75 -19.12 -5.51
CA LYS A 194 -18.70 -18.73 -4.46
C LYS A 194 -18.06 -18.47 -3.09
N SER A 195 -16.86 -19.01 -2.84
CA SER A 195 -16.21 -19.03 -1.51
C SER A 195 -14.93 -18.17 -1.44
N LEU A 196 -14.86 -17.05 -2.15
CA LEU A 196 -13.66 -16.20 -2.15
C LEU A 196 -13.28 -15.72 -0.73
N ALA A 197 -14.26 -15.41 0.12
CA ALA A 197 -13.98 -15.00 1.51
C ALA A 197 -13.27 -16.10 2.31
N ASP A 198 -13.70 -17.37 2.15
CA ASP A 198 -13.06 -18.52 2.80
C ASP A 198 -11.63 -18.74 2.26
N GLU A 199 -11.44 -18.55 0.95
CA GLU A 199 -10.12 -18.64 0.32
C GLU A 199 -9.19 -17.53 0.82
N ILE A 200 -9.67 -16.30 0.92
CA ILE A 200 -8.95 -15.18 1.52
C ILE A 200 -8.53 -15.55 2.94
N TRP A 201 -9.47 -15.97 3.79
CA TRP A 201 -9.20 -16.32 5.19
C TRP A 201 -8.12 -17.41 5.30
N LYS A 202 -8.24 -18.47 4.51
CA LYS A 202 -7.26 -19.55 4.46
C LYS A 202 -5.85 -19.06 4.10
N ASN A 203 -5.74 -18.13 3.15
CA ASN A 203 -4.44 -17.63 2.67
C ASN A 203 -3.84 -16.53 3.58
N LEU A 204 -4.65 -15.88 4.43
CA LEU A 204 -4.15 -14.97 5.45
C LEU A 204 -3.32 -15.70 6.53
N ASN A 205 -3.50 -17.01 6.68
CA ASN A 205 -2.80 -17.84 7.68
C ASN A 205 -2.95 -17.26 9.10
N LEU A 206 -4.18 -16.87 9.41
CA LEU A 206 -4.63 -16.36 10.71
C LEU A 206 -5.55 -17.38 11.38
N VAL A 207 -5.76 -17.20 12.67
CA VAL A 207 -6.78 -17.90 13.46
C VAL A 207 -7.59 -16.87 14.24
N LYS A 208 -8.88 -17.10 14.36
CA LYS A 208 -9.78 -16.30 15.21
C LYS A 208 -10.14 -17.13 16.44
N VAL A 209 -9.94 -16.54 17.62
CA VAL A 209 -10.18 -17.21 18.91
C VAL A 209 -11.07 -16.32 19.78
N TYR A 210 -11.90 -16.91 20.61
CA TYR A 210 -12.86 -16.19 21.43
C TYR A 210 -12.45 -16.18 22.89
N THR A 211 -12.50 -15.03 23.54
CA THR A 211 -12.36 -14.93 25.00
C THR A 211 -13.67 -15.31 25.69
N LYS A 212 -13.56 -15.82 26.92
CA LYS A 212 -14.71 -15.95 27.81
C LYS A 212 -14.31 -15.76 29.27
N HIS A 213 -15.24 -15.25 30.05
CA HIS A 213 -15.13 -15.24 31.51
C HIS A 213 -15.67 -16.53 32.14
N PRO A 214 -15.17 -16.93 33.32
CA PRO A 214 -15.70 -18.08 34.05
C PRO A 214 -17.21 -17.98 34.27
N GLY A 215 -17.94 -19.02 33.87
CA GLY A 215 -19.40 -19.09 33.99
C GLY A 215 -20.19 -18.20 33.02
N ARG A 216 -19.52 -17.53 32.07
CA ARG A 216 -20.17 -16.72 31.03
C ARG A 216 -20.08 -17.38 29.66
N LYS A 217 -20.92 -16.90 28.74
CA LYS A 217 -20.82 -17.24 27.32
C LYS A 217 -19.56 -16.62 26.72
N PRO A 218 -19.03 -17.16 25.60
CA PRO A 218 -17.97 -16.52 24.84
C PRO A 218 -18.35 -15.12 24.40
N ASP A 219 -17.35 -14.25 24.30
CA ASP A 219 -17.50 -12.93 23.70
C ASP A 219 -17.87 -13.07 22.22
N ALA A 220 -18.64 -12.10 21.69
CA ALA A 220 -19.11 -12.16 20.31
C ALA A 220 -18.02 -11.79 19.30
N GLU A 221 -17.10 -10.89 19.69
CA GLU A 221 -15.99 -10.47 18.85
C GLU A 221 -14.77 -11.38 19.09
N PRO A 222 -14.19 -11.98 18.04
CA PRO A 222 -13.00 -12.78 18.19
C PRO A 222 -11.73 -11.92 18.31
N LEU A 223 -10.69 -12.50 18.88
CA LEU A 223 -9.31 -12.04 18.75
C LEU A 223 -8.68 -12.73 17.54
N VAL A 224 -8.04 -11.95 16.65
CA VAL A 224 -7.34 -12.49 15.49
C VAL A 224 -5.85 -12.57 15.77
N LEU A 225 -5.30 -13.78 15.60
CA LEU A 225 -3.91 -14.11 15.85
C LEU A 225 -3.29 -14.78 14.64
N LYS A 226 -1.95 -14.86 14.61
CA LYS A 226 -1.27 -15.64 13.58
C LYS A 226 -1.51 -17.12 13.81
N ASN A 227 -1.56 -17.90 12.74
CA ASN A 227 -1.57 -19.35 12.86
C ASN A 227 -0.36 -19.84 13.67
N ASN A 228 -0.56 -20.89 14.47
CA ASN A 228 0.37 -21.38 15.49
C ASN A 228 0.61 -20.45 16.70
N SER A 229 -0.20 -19.41 16.89
CA SER A 229 -0.17 -18.62 18.13
C SER A 229 -0.57 -19.46 19.34
N THR A 230 0.02 -19.12 20.48
CA THR A 230 -0.15 -19.80 21.76
C THR A 230 -1.08 -19.02 22.69
N ILE A 231 -1.46 -19.65 23.81
CA ILE A 231 -2.12 -18.96 24.94
C ILE A 231 -1.32 -17.74 25.40
N LYS A 232 0.02 -17.80 25.38
CA LYS A 232 0.88 -16.66 25.69
C LYS A 232 0.62 -15.49 24.73
N ASP A 233 0.66 -15.74 23.43
CA ASP A 233 0.50 -14.71 22.39
C ASP A 233 -0.89 -14.07 22.50
N MET A 234 -1.92 -14.89 22.73
CA MET A 234 -3.28 -14.43 22.99
C MET A 234 -3.37 -13.57 24.26
N ALA A 235 -2.77 -13.99 25.37
CA ALA A 235 -2.77 -13.23 26.61
C ALA A 235 -2.03 -11.88 26.47
N GLU A 236 -0.90 -11.84 25.76
CA GLU A 236 -0.17 -10.59 25.47
C GLU A 236 -0.99 -9.64 24.57
N HIS A 237 -1.74 -10.21 23.62
CA HIS A 237 -2.64 -9.45 22.75
C HIS A 237 -3.75 -8.76 23.56
N VAL A 238 -4.28 -9.43 24.58
CA VAL A 238 -5.28 -8.83 25.49
C VAL A 238 -4.65 -7.80 26.41
N HIS A 239 -3.62 -8.18 27.18
CA HIS A 239 -2.90 -7.26 28.06
C HIS A 239 -1.55 -7.84 28.51
N LYS A 240 -0.48 -7.02 28.45
CA LYS A 240 0.90 -7.46 28.78
C LYS A 240 1.06 -8.09 30.18
N ASP A 241 0.26 -7.66 31.16
CA ASP A 241 0.33 -8.20 32.53
C ASP A 241 -0.35 -9.56 32.70
N PHE A 242 -1.19 -10.01 31.77
CA PHE A 242 -1.88 -11.29 31.89
C PHE A 242 -0.90 -12.46 31.87
N VAL A 243 0.19 -12.35 31.10
CA VAL A 243 1.27 -13.35 31.06
C VAL A 243 1.92 -13.51 32.43
N LYS A 244 2.22 -12.40 33.12
CA LYS A 244 2.90 -12.43 34.43
C LYS A 244 2.05 -13.09 35.51
N ARG A 245 0.74 -12.94 35.41
CA ARG A 245 -0.24 -13.48 36.37
C ARG A 245 -0.83 -14.81 35.91
N PHE A 246 -0.39 -15.37 34.79
CA PHE A 246 -1.00 -16.57 34.24
C PHE A 246 -0.85 -17.77 35.18
N LYS A 247 -1.94 -18.48 35.47
CA LYS A 247 -1.92 -19.79 36.15
C LYS A 247 -2.15 -20.93 35.17
N PHE A 248 -3.27 -20.88 34.45
CA PHE A 248 -3.66 -21.83 33.42
C PHE A 248 -4.77 -21.22 32.56
N ALA A 249 -5.06 -21.84 31.41
CA ALA A 249 -6.25 -21.55 30.63
C ALA A 249 -7.14 -22.78 30.54
N ARG A 250 -8.44 -22.60 30.30
CA ARG A 250 -9.30 -23.67 29.77
C ARG A 250 -9.62 -23.37 28.33
N VAL A 251 -9.49 -24.38 27.47
CA VAL A 251 -9.76 -24.26 26.03
C VAL A 251 -10.94 -25.14 25.64
N TYR A 252 -11.78 -24.64 24.75
CA TYR A 252 -12.92 -25.34 24.16
C TYR A 252 -12.81 -25.18 22.65
N GLY A 253 -12.67 -26.27 21.90
CA GLY A 253 -12.43 -26.21 20.46
C GLY A 253 -11.58 -27.36 19.97
N LYS A 254 -11.02 -27.20 18.76
CA LYS A 254 -10.36 -28.28 18.03
C LYS A 254 -8.93 -28.54 18.51
N SER A 255 -8.28 -27.54 19.12
CA SER A 255 -6.91 -27.71 19.64
C SER A 255 -6.80 -28.62 20.85
N VAL A 256 -7.93 -29.00 21.46
CA VAL A 256 -7.99 -29.89 22.62
C VAL A 256 -8.86 -31.12 22.35
N LYS A 257 -8.46 -32.27 22.91
CA LYS A 257 -9.25 -33.51 22.80
C LYS A 257 -10.57 -33.46 23.56
N PHE A 258 -10.60 -32.72 24.67
CA PHE A 258 -11.77 -32.59 25.53
C PHE A 258 -11.97 -31.13 25.91
N ASN A 259 -13.19 -30.65 25.70
CA ASN A 259 -13.57 -29.27 25.99
C ASN A 259 -13.44 -28.93 27.48
N GLY A 260 -12.86 -27.76 27.77
CA GLY A 260 -12.68 -27.24 29.13
C GLY A 260 -11.48 -27.81 29.88
N ILE A 261 -10.60 -28.55 29.21
CA ILE A 261 -9.35 -29.04 29.81
C ILE A 261 -8.42 -27.88 30.14
N LYS A 262 -7.66 -28.02 31.23
CA LYS A 262 -6.63 -27.05 31.61
C LYS A 262 -5.42 -27.22 30.70
N VAL A 263 -4.94 -26.11 30.16
CA VAL A 263 -3.73 -26.06 29.33
C VAL A 263 -2.73 -25.04 29.88
N GLY A 264 -1.47 -25.23 29.54
CA GLY A 264 -0.38 -24.32 29.89
C GLY A 264 -0.25 -23.15 28.91
N ILE A 265 0.66 -22.24 29.23
CA ILE A 265 0.85 -20.97 28.49
C ILE A 265 1.36 -21.18 27.04
N ASN A 266 2.02 -22.30 26.77
CA ASN A 266 2.58 -22.63 25.45
C ASN A 266 1.63 -23.48 24.57
N HIS A 267 0.39 -23.72 25.01
CA HIS A 267 -0.59 -24.45 24.22
C HIS A 267 -0.90 -23.68 22.93
N ILE A 268 -0.83 -24.35 21.78
CA ILE A 268 -1.09 -23.78 20.46
C ILE A 268 -2.61 -23.77 20.23
N LEU A 269 -3.12 -22.61 19.80
CA LEU A 269 -4.53 -22.39 19.52
C LEU A 269 -4.87 -22.77 18.08
N GLU A 270 -6.12 -23.19 17.87
CA GLU A 270 -6.70 -23.43 16.55
C GLU A 270 -7.87 -22.46 16.28
N ASP A 271 -8.26 -22.35 15.00
CA ASP A 271 -9.38 -21.51 14.58
C ASP A 271 -10.68 -21.90 15.30
N ASP A 272 -11.42 -20.89 15.76
CA ASP A 272 -12.65 -21.00 16.56
C ASP A 272 -12.49 -21.54 17.98
N ASP A 273 -11.27 -21.66 18.51
CA ASP A 273 -11.07 -21.99 19.92
C ASP A 273 -11.66 -20.89 20.83
N VAL A 274 -12.27 -21.32 21.93
CA VAL A 274 -12.71 -20.45 23.03
C VAL A 274 -11.78 -20.63 24.22
N VAL A 275 -11.29 -19.52 24.79
CA VAL A 275 -10.29 -19.50 25.86
C VAL A 275 -10.79 -18.78 27.11
N GLU A 276 -10.76 -19.48 28.24
CA GLU A 276 -11.01 -18.95 29.59
C GLU A 276 -9.67 -18.82 30.32
N LEU A 277 -9.19 -17.59 30.53
CA LEU A 277 -7.92 -17.33 31.23
C LEU A 277 -8.12 -17.30 32.76
N HIS A 278 -7.24 -17.99 33.49
CA HIS A 278 -7.18 -17.93 34.95
C HIS A 278 -5.85 -17.35 35.43
N MET A 279 -5.94 -16.34 36.28
CA MET A 279 -4.80 -15.55 36.76
C MET A 279 -4.59 -15.68 38.28
N SER A 280 -3.37 -15.39 38.76
CA SER A 280 -2.99 -15.21 40.17
C SER A 280 -3.39 -13.85 40.72
#